data_AF-A0A2S2QN08-F1
#
_entry.id   AF-A0A2S2QN08-F1
#
_cell.length_a   1.000
_cell.length_b   1.000
_cell.length_c   1.000
_cell.angle_alpha   90.00
_cell.angle_beta   90.00
_cell.angle_gamma   90.00
#
_symmetry.space_group_name_H-M   'P 1'
#
loop_
_entity.id
_entity.type
_entity.pdbx_description
1 polymer ?
#
loop_
_entity_poly.entity_id
_entity_poly.type
_entity_poly.pdbx_seq_one_letter_code
_entity_poly.pdbx_strand_id
1 'polypeptide(L)'
;MLYVCLSQIRKCLLIYETAITDLNTVLNFEKILSKYLIKRIQKCFYKLEDYLEMLDLTDVDEHPGIFIDRMNIVLNGLNNRNSLSLIKPNIDKILFQAITIAKVSDEMDNLEITSSCKHVIKAVQYFEKIDINETDSFFQFDYLSSSLSILERRTNTAVLNLILKIFNDPFFTIKKLIRKCGNSTDIQSRNSSDLSILVSDLDKSTDLLIQIGLFSVACCKNDECEYEDILISYDNYLFKKFTISCAIELEFCFLN
;
A
#
# COMPACT_ATOMS: atom_id res chain seq x y z
N MET A 1 -16.68 -0.90 3.09
CA MET A 1 -16.36 -2.21 2.43
C MET A 1 -17.50 -2.75 1.56
N LEU A 2 -18.74 -2.84 2.05
CA LEU A 2 -19.89 -3.29 1.23
C LEU A 2 -20.06 -2.49 -0.08
N TYR A 3 -19.98 -1.15 0.01
CA TYR A 3 -20.00 -0.26 -1.15
C TYR A 3 -18.87 -0.52 -2.16
N VAL A 4 -17.66 -0.81 -1.67
CA VAL A 4 -16.49 -1.14 -2.51
C VAL A 4 -16.74 -2.44 -3.28
N CYS A 5 -17.19 -3.50 -2.61
CA CYS A 5 -17.46 -4.77 -3.27
C CYS A 5 -18.58 -4.65 -4.33
N LEU A 6 -19.66 -3.92 -4.05
CA LEU A 6 -20.73 -3.66 -5.01
C LEU A 6 -20.26 -2.83 -6.20
N SER A 7 -19.44 -1.80 -5.95
CA SER A 7 -18.83 -0.97 -7.00
C SER A 7 -17.92 -1.81 -7.91
N GLN A 8 -17.12 -2.71 -7.34
CA GLN A 8 -16.27 -3.62 -8.10
C GLN A 8 -17.08 -4.60 -8.96
N ILE A 9 -18.15 -5.17 -8.42
CA ILE A 9 -19.05 -6.04 -9.19
C ILE A 9 -19.63 -5.27 -10.38
N ARG A 10 -20.13 -4.05 -10.15
CA ARG A 10 -20.66 -3.19 -11.22
C ARG A 10 -19.62 -2.90 -12.30
N LYS A 11 -18.38 -2.54 -11.92
CA LYS A 11 -17.28 -2.29 -12.87
C LYS A 11 -16.93 -3.53 -13.69
N CYS A 12 -16.85 -4.71 -13.06
CA CYS A 12 -16.56 -5.96 -13.76
C CYS A 12 -17.67 -6.33 -14.76
N LEU A 13 -18.94 -6.13 -14.40
CA LEU A 13 -20.07 -6.37 -15.30
C LEU A 13 -20.05 -5.43 -16.51
N LEU A 14 -19.75 -4.14 -16.29
CA LEU A 14 -19.61 -3.16 -17.39
C LEU A 14 -18.48 -3.54 -18.36
N ILE A 15 -17.32 -3.99 -17.86
CA ILE A 15 -16.26 -4.48 -18.78
C ILE A 15 -16.76 -5.68 -19.56
N TYR A 16 -17.38 -6.64 -18.86
CA TYR A 16 -17.85 -7.87 -19.48
C TYR A 16 -18.80 -7.57 -20.64
N GLU A 17 -19.73 -6.64 -20.44
CA GLU A 17 -20.62 -6.13 -21.47
C GLU A 17 -19.84 -5.52 -22.65
N THR A 18 -18.94 -4.55 -22.40
CA THR A 18 -18.14 -3.92 -23.46
C THR A 18 -17.26 -4.90 -24.21
N ALA A 19 -16.71 -5.92 -23.54
CA ALA A 19 -15.85 -6.91 -24.15
C ALA A 19 -16.62 -7.85 -25.07
N ILE A 20 -17.85 -8.23 -24.71
CA ILE A 20 -18.73 -9.03 -25.58
C ILE A 20 -19.20 -8.22 -26.79
N THR A 21 -19.44 -6.91 -26.64
CA THR A 21 -19.93 -6.08 -27.73
C THR A 21 -18.84 -5.68 -28.73
N ASP A 22 -17.61 -5.42 -28.28
CA ASP A 22 -16.56 -4.80 -29.11
C ASP A 22 -15.47 -5.78 -29.60
N LEU A 23 -15.30 -6.98 -29.02
CA LEU A 23 -14.19 -7.89 -29.37
C LEU A 23 -14.62 -9.14 -30.13
N ASN A 24 -14.74 -9.01 -31.45
CA ASN A 24 -14.89 -10.15 -32.38
C ASN A 24 -13.55 -10.63 -33.01
N THR A 25 -12.39 -10.09 -32.61
CA THR A 25 -11.17 -10.20 -33.43
C THR A 25 -9.96 -10.89 -32.79
N VAL A 26 -9.94 -11.20 -31.49
CA VAL A 26 -8.81 -11.89 -30.84
C VAL A 26 -9.26 -13.23 -30.26
N LEU A 27 -8.84 -14.33 -30.90
CA LEU A 27 -9.16 -15.69 -30.48
C LEU A 27 -8.81 -15.90 -28.99
N ASN A 28 -9.64 -16.59 -28.21
CA ASN A 28 -9.48 -16.81 -26.76
C ASN A 28 -9.36 -15.58 -25.84
N PHE A 29 -9.35 -14.34 -26.34
CA PHE A 29 -9.30 -13.15 -25.48
C PHE A 29 -10.52 -13.06 -24.56
N GLU A 30 -11.69 -13.25 -25.18
CA GLU A 30 -12.96 -13.33 -24.48
C GLU A 30 -12.92 -14.38 -23.36
N LYS A 31 -12.35 -15.57 -23.61
CA LYS A 31 -12.29 -16.66 -22.64
C LYS A 31 -11.41 -16.34 -21.44
N ILE A 32 -10.23 -15.76 -21.66
CA ILE A 32 -9.31 -15.39 -20.57
C ILE A 32 -9.89 -14.23 -19.75
N LEU A 33 -10.38 -13.18 -20.42
CA LEU A 33 -10.99 -12.03 -19.77
C LEU A 33 -12.24 -12.44 -18.96
N SER A 34 -13.13 -13.24 -19.55
CA SER A 34 -14.32 -13.78 -18.89
C SER A 34 -13.96 -14.56 -17.63
N LYS A 35 -12.97 -15.46 -17.72
CA LYS A 35 -12.52 -16.27 -16.59
C LYS A 35 -11.99 -15.40 -15.45
N TYR A 36 -11.27 -14.32 -15.77
CA TYR A 36 -10.82 -13.38 -14.74
C TYR A 36 -11.97 -12.60 -14.11
N LEU A 37 -12.84 -12.00 -14.92
CA LEU A 37 -13.95 -11.17 -14.43
C LEU A 37 -14.88 -12.00 -13.53
N ILE A 38 -15.19 -13.23 -13.91
CA ILE A 38 -15.97 -14.17 -13.08
C ILE A 38 -15.26 -14.43 -11.75
N LYS A 39 -13.96 -14.74 -11.77
CA LYS A 39 -13.19 -14.95 -10.52
C LYS A 39 -13.16 -13.70 -9.63
N ARG A 40 -13.06 -12.52 -10.22
CA ARG A 40 -13.05 -11.24 -9.50
C ARG A 40 -14.40 -10.97 -8.85
N ILE A 41 -15.50 -11.19 -9.58
CA ILE A 41 -16.88 -11.09 -9.07
C ILE A 41 -17.11 -12.10 -7.95
N GLN A 42 -16.73 -13.37 -8.15
CA GLN A 42 -16.80 -14.41 -7.11
C GLN A 42 -16.07 -13.99 -5.83
N LYS A 43 -14.85 -13.45 -5.95
CA LYS A 43 -14.10 -12.95 -4.79
C LYS A 43 -14.79 -11.79 -4.09
N CYS A 44 -15.49 -10.92 -4.82
CA CYS A 44 -16.28 -9.85 -4.21
C CYS A 44 -17.49 -10.40 -3.46
N PHE A 45 -18.16 -11.44 -3.97
CA PHE A 45 -19.26 -12.10 -3.28
C PHE A 45 -18.79 -12.82 -2.01
N TYR A 46 -17.70 -13.58 -2.05
CA TYR A 46 -17.15 -14.21 -0.84
C TYR A 46 -16.79 -13.18 0.22
N LYS A 47 -16.17 -12.05 -0.16
CA LYS A 47 -15.93 -10.97 0.79
C LYS A 47 -17.22 -10.37 1.35
N LEU A 48 -18.25 -10.19 0.53
CA LEU A 48 -19.54 -9.69 1.01
C LEU A 48 -20.17 -10.65 2.02
N GLU A 49 -20.11 -11.95 1.75
CA GLU A 49 -20.55 -13.01 2.65
C GLU A 49 -19.78 -12.96 3.97
N ASP A 50 -18.44 -12.92 3.92
CA ASP A 50 -17.58 -12.76 5.12
C ASP A 50 -17.99 -11.53 5.94
N TYR A 51 -18.25 -10.38 5.31
CA TYR A 51 -18.67 -9.15 6.00
C TYR A 51 -20.07 -9.22 6.59
N LEU A 52 -20.99 -9.94 5.94
CA LEU A 52 -22.36 -10.13 6.43
C LEU A 52 -22.41 -11.13 7.59
N GLU A 53 -21.48 -12.09 7.63
CA GLU A 53 -21.34 -13.07 8.72
C GLU A 53 -20.53 -12.54 9.91
N MET A 54 -19.54 -11.68 9.69
CA MET A 54 -18.61 -11.15 10.71
C MET A 54 -19.11 -9.90 11.45
N LEU A 55 -20.43 -9.71 11.60
CA LEU A 55 -21.02 -8.50 12.20
C LEU A 55 -20.52 -8.15 13.63
N ASP A 56 -19.81 -9.04 14.32
CA ASP A 56 -19.38 -8.84 15.72
C ASP A 56 -17.86 -8.90 15.99
N LEU A 57 -16.98 -9.11 15.00
CA LEU A 57 -15.53 -9.24 15.23
C LEU A 57 -14.72 -8.35 14.30
N THR A 58 -14.73 -7.04 14.54
CA THR A 58 -13.71 -6.16 13.94
C THR A 58 -12.35 -6.49 14.55
N ASP A 59 -11.44 -6.98 13.71
CA ASP A 59 -10.03 -7.16 14.05
C ASP A 59 -9.45 -5.79 14.44
N VAL A 60 -9.28 -5.55 15.74
CA VAL A 60 -8.87 -4.25 16.31
C VAL A 60 -7.44 -3.88 15.89
N ASP A 61 -6.68 -4.83 15.32
CA ASP A 61 -5.26 -4.67 15.01
C ASP A 61 -4.95 -4.13 13.60
N GLU A 62 -5.94 -3.97 12.71
CA GLU A 62 -5.74 -3.37 11.37
C GLU A 62 -6.87 -2.38 11.02
N HIS A 63 -6.68 -1.12 11.39
CA HIS A 63 -7.59 -0.04 11.01
C HIS A 63 -6.85 1.17 10.42
N PRO A 64 -7.61 2.02 9.71
CA PRO A 64 -7.18 3.35 9.35
C PRO A 64 -6.48 4.16 10.45
N GLY A 65 -5.36 4.82 10.15
CA GLY A 65 -4.66 5.67 11.12
C GLY A 65 -3.88 4.94 12.22
N ILE A 66 -3.70 3.62 12.09
CA ILE A 66 -3.09 2.79 13.14
C ILE A 66 -1.67 3.23 13.56
N PHE A 67 -0.87 3.82 12.66
CA PHE A 67 0.44 4.34 13.04
C PHE A 67 0.30 5.52 14.01
N ILE A 68 -0.62 6.42 13.71
CA ILE A 68 -0.92 7.61 14.51
C ILE A 68 -1.52 7.19 15.85
N ASP A 69 -2.42 6.22 15.87
CA ASP A 69 -3.04 5.74 17.10
C ASP A 69 -2.02 5.06 18.02
N ARG A 70 -1.11 4.24 17.46
CA ARG A 70 0.01 3.68 18.22
C ARG A 70 0.92 4.79 18.77
N MET A 71 1.21 5.82 17.97
CA MET A 71 2.01 6.95 18.42
C MET A 71 1.32 7.69 19.58
N ASN A 72 0.02 7.98 19.46
CA ASN A 72 -0.77 8.63 20.51
C ASN A 72 -0.84 7.79 21.79
N ILE A 73 -1.02 6.47 21.67
CA ILE A 73 -1.01 5.56 22.83
C ILE A 73 0.31 5.65 23.58
N VAL A 74 1.44 5.62 22.86
CA VAL A 74 2.76 5.70 23.50
C VAL A 74 2.99 7.08 24.12
N LEU A 75 2.73 8.18 23.38
CA LEU A 75 2.93 9.54 23.87
C LEU A 75 2.04 9.84 25.10
N ASN A 76 0.77 9.40 25.09
CA ASN A 76 -0.10 9.51 26.25
C ASN A 76 0.38 8.65 27.42
N GLY A 77 0.89 7.45 27.14
CA GLY A 77 1.50 6.60 28.16
C GLY A 77 2.72 7.23 28.81
N LEU A 78 3.56 7.92 28.04
CA LEU A 78 4.72 8.67 28.55
C LEU A 78 4.26 9.86 29.41
N ASN A 79 3.27 10.63 28.95
CA ASN A 79 2.71 11.76 29.71
C ASN A 79 2.11 11.33 31.06
N ASN A 80 1.46 10.17 31.10
CA ASN A 80 0.88 9.59 32.30
C ASN A 80 1.90 8.80 33.15
N ARG A 81 3.18 8.78 32.74
CA ARG A 81 4.27 8.03 33.40
C ARG A 81 3.97 6.53 33.57
N ASN A 82 3.30 5.93 32.59
CA ASN A 82 3.05 4.50 32.56
C ASN A 82 4.38 3.72 32.54
N SER A 83 4.36 2.49 33.03
CA SER A 83 5.55 1.63 33.00
C SER A 83 5.98 1.37 31.56
N LEU A 84 7.29 1.39 31.32
CA LEU A 84 7.87 1.13 30.00
C LEU A 84 7.41 -0.21 29.41
N SER A 85 7.19 -1.22 30.27
CA SER A 85 6.67 -2.53 29.88
C SER A 85 5.33 -2.50 29.16
N LEU A 86 4.46 -1.52 29.47
CA LEU A 86 3.14 -1.39 28.84
C LEU A 86 3.21 -0.68 27.48
N ILE A 87 4.15 0.25 27.32
CA ILE A 87 4.29 1.06 26.09
C ILE A 87 5.27 0.46 25.07
N LYS A 88 6.26 -0.32 25.52
CA LYS A 88 7.31 -0.89 24.68
C LYS A 88 6.79 -1.72 23.48
N PRO A 89 5.77 -2.58 23.63
CA PRO A 89 5.23 -3.32 22.47
C PRO A 89 4.73 -2.40 21.35
N ASN A 90 4.15 -1.25 21.69
CA ASN A 90 3.71 -0.27 20.70
C ASN A 90 4.89 0.49 20.08
N ILE A 91 5.95 0.77 20.85
CA ILE A 91 7.20 1.34 20.33
C ILE A 91 7.82 0.40 19.29
N ASP A 92 7.88 -0.90 19.57
CA ASP A 92 8.44 -1.89 18.63
C ASP A 92 7.62 -1.96 17.32
N LYS A 93 6.28 -1.93 17.43
CA LYS A 93 5.38 -1.85 16.25
C LYS A 93 5.62 -0.56 15.43
N ILE A 94 5.79 0.59 16.09
CA ILE A 94 6.11 1.88 15.45
C ILE A 94 7.44 1.81 14.70
N LEU A 95 8.50 1.31 15.37
CA LEU A 95 9.83 1.18 14.79
C LEU A 95 9.82 0.26 13.56
N PHE A 96 9.12 -0.87 13.64
CA PHE A 96 9.00 -1.80 12.53
C PHE A 96 8.34 -1.15 11.30
N GLN A 97 7.24 -0.42 11.52
CA GLN A 97 6.53 0.28 10.45
C GLN A 97 7.39 1.40 9.84
N ALA A 98 8.04 2.20 10.67
CA ALA A 98 8.92 3.27 10.21
C ALA A 98 10.10 2.74 9.36
N ILE A 99 10.73 1.64 9.78
CA ILE A 99 11.81 1.01 9.00
C ILE A 99 11.29 0.42 7.68
N THR A 100 10.07 -0.11 7.67
CA THR A 100 9.44 -0.62 6.45
C THR A 100 9.23 0.50 5.44
N ILE A 101 8.75 1.67 5.90
CA ILE A 101 8.64 2.87 5.08
C ILE A 101 10.02 3.32 4.59
N ALA A 102 11.00 3.44 5.49
CA ALA A 102 12.36 3.85 5.14
C ALA A 102 12.99 3.03 4.01
N LYS A 103 12.76 1.71 3.98
CA LYS A 103 13.31 0.81 2.95
C LYS A 103 12.78 1.08 1.54
N VAL A 104 11.58 1.64 1.41
CA VAL A 104 10.98 1.97 0.11
C VAL A 104 11.13 3.46 -0.24
N SER A 105 11.50 4.29 0.73
CA SER A 105 11.80 5.71 0.56
C SER A 105 13.11 5.96 -0.19
N ASP A 106 13.31 7.21 -0.61
CA ASP A 106 14.58 7.66 -1.17
C ASP A 106 15.71 7.58 -0.14
N GLU A 107 16.96 7.56 -0.61
CA GLU A 107 18.15 7.33 0.22
C GLU A 107 18.24 8.29 1.41
N MET A 108 17.95 9.57 1.19
CA MET A 108 17.97 10.60 2.24
C MET A 108 16.93 10.33 3.32
N ASP A 109 15.67 10.08 2.92
CA ASP A 109 14.57 9.78 3.85
C ASP A 109 14.85 8.49 4.63
N ASN A 110 15.41 7.48 3.96
CA ASN A 110 15.82 6.22 4.59
C ASN A 110 16.86 6.45 5.70
N LEU A 111 17.91 7.22 5.40
CA LEU A 111 18.96 7.54 6.37
C LEU A 111 18.40 8.33 7.57
N GLU A 112 17.54 9.32 7.31
CA GLU A 112 16.92 10.13 8.36
C GLU A 112 16.01 9.31 9.28
N ILE A 113 15.14 8.46 8.71
CA ILE A 113 14.26 7.59 9.49
C ILE A 113 15.07 6.56 10.27
N THR A 114 16.03 5.89 9.62
CA THR A 114 16.89 4.89 10.29
C THR A 114 17.68 5.51 11.45
N SER A 115 18.17 6.74 11.27
CA SER A 115 18.82 7.50 12.35
C SER A 115 17.86 7.80 13.50
N SER A 116 16.63 8.23 13.18
CA SER A 116 15.59 8.52 14.18
C SER A 116 15.18 7.27 14.95
N CYS A 117 15.03 6.11 14.28
CA CYS A 117 14.79 4.82 14.93
C CYS A 117 15.92 4.46 15.90
N LYS A 118 17.20 4.68 15.52
CA LYS A 118 18.34 4.46 16.43
C LYS A 118 18.29 5.35 17.66
N HIS A 119 17.82 6.59 17.54
CA HIS A 119 17.64 7.48 18.70
C HIS A 119 16.54 6.98 19.64
N VAL A 120 15.39 6.56 19.12
CA VAL A 120 14.32 5.96 19.92
C VAL A 120 14.81 4.71 20.66
N ILE A 121 15.53 3.81 19.97
CA ILE A 121 16.10 2.59 20.59
C ILE A 121 17.06 2.97 21.73
N LYS A 122 17.94 3.96 21.52
CA LYS A 122 18.84 4.45 22.58
C LYS A 122 18.07 5.05 23.76
N ALA A 123 17.00 5.80 23.49
CA ALA A 123 16.15 6.38 24.53
C ALA A 123 15.49 5.29 25.39
N VAL A 124 14.95 4.24 24.75
CA VAL A 124 14.39 3.07 25.46
C VAL A 124 15.46 2.37 26.29
N GLN A 125 16.64 2.12 25.74
CA GLN A 125 17.74 1.48 26.48
C GLN A 125 18.25 2.32 27.65
N TYR A 126 18.24 3.64 27.53
CA TYR A 126 18.59 4.56 28.61
C TYR A 126 17.56 4.48 29.75
N PHE A 127 16.28 4.41 29.37
CA PHE A 127 15.15 4.21 30.28
C PHE A 127 15.26 2.90 31.07
N GLU A 128 15.78 1.83 30.46
CA GLU A 128 15.93 0.51 31.10
C GLU A 128 17.14 0.41 32.05
N LYS A 129 18.13 1.31 31.96
CA LYS A 129 19.44 1.17 32.63
C LYS A 129 19.58 1.92 33.95
N ILE A 130 18.68 2.84 34.28
CA ILE A 130 18.83 3.74 35.43
C ILE A 130 17.81 3.36 36.52
N ASP A 131 18.32 3.02 37.70
CA ASP A 131 17.50 2.90 38.92
C ASP A 131 16.87 4.27 39.22
N ILE A 132 15.55 4.27 39.35
CA ILE A 132 14.70 5.47 39.31
C ILE A 132 14.97 6.36 40.55
N ASN A 133 15.83 7.36 40.40
CA ASN A 133 15.73 8.59 41.19
C ASN A 133 14.71 9.53 40.50
N GLU A 134 13.78 10.09 41.26
CA GLU A 134 12.57 10.77 40.73
C GLU A 134 12.87 11.93 39.75
N THR A 135 13.98 12.66 39.92
CA THR A 135 14.38 13.77 39.03
C THR A 135 14.95 13.31 37.69
N ASP A 136 15.64 12.18 37.63
CA ASP A 136 16.19 11.64 36.37
C ASP A 136 15.10 11.01 35.50
N SER A 137 14.00 10.57 36.12
CA SER A 137 12.85 10.00 35.41
C SER A 137 12.17 11.00 34.46
N PHE A 138 12.06 12.27 34.85
CA PHE A 138 11.38 13.29 34.05
C PHE A 138 12.07 13.53 32.70
N PHE A 139 13.40 13.72 32.72
CA PHE A 139 14.19 13.92 31.50
C PHE A 139 14.18 12.71 30.57
N GLN A 140 14.01 11.49 31.11
CA GLN A 140 13.91 10.26 30.32
C GLN A 140 12.60 10.17 29.54
N PHE A 141 11.47 10.49 30.18
CA PHE A 141 10.17 10.54 29.50
C PHE A 141 10.17 11.60 28.39
N ASP A 142 10.70 12.80 28.68
CA ASP A 142 10.81 13.88 27.69
C ASP A 142 11.71 13.51 26.52
N TYR A 143 12.85 12.87 26.78
CA TYR A 143 13.79 12.45 25.73
C TYR A 143 13.18 11.39 24.81
N LEU A 144 12.49 10.40 25.36
CA LEU A 144 11.80 9.36 24.58
C LEU A 144 10.62 9.96 23.79
N SER A 145 9.82 10.83 24.41
CA SER A 145 8.71 11.53 23.75
C SER A 145 9.20 12.36 22.57
N SER A 146 10.25 13.17 22.78
CA SER A 146 10.86 13.99 21.73
C SER A 146 11.42 13.14 20.59
N SER A 147 12.09 12.03 20.91
CA SER A 147 12.62 11.10 19.91
C SER A 147 11.51 10.47 19.07
N LEU A 148 10.39 10.11 19.68
CA LEU A 148 9.21 9.55 19.00
C LEU A 148 8.53 10.59 18.11
N SER A 149 8.33 11.83 18.56
CA SER A 149 7.76 12.90 17.75
C SER A 149 8.63 13.25 16.53
N ILE A 150 9.96 13.20 16.68
CA ILE A 150 10.88 13.37 15.55
C ILE A 150 10.72 12.22 14.55
N LEU A 151 10.65 10.97 15.03
CA LEU A 151 10.44 9.81 14.18
C LEU A 151 9.12 9.92 13.40
N GLU A 152 8.02 10.24 14.09
CA GLU A 152 6.70 10.45 13.48
C GLU A 152 6.77 11.46 12.33
N ARG A 153 7.36 12.63 12.58
CA ARG A 153 7.51 13.68 11.58
C ARG A 153 8.31 13.20 10.37
N ARG A 154 9.43 12.52 10.58
CA ARG A 154 10.28 12.01 9.48
C ARG A 154 9.56 10.94 8.67
N THR A 155 8.85 10.03 9.33
CA THR A 155 8.05 9.00 8.68
C THR A 155 6.93 9.62 7.84
N ASN A 156 6.18 10.58 8.38
CA ASN A 156 5.10 11.25 7.65
C ASN A 156 5.63 12.05 6.45
N THR A 157 6.75 12.75 6.59
CA THR A 157 7.40 13.45 5.47
C THR A 157 7.82 12.48 4.36
N ALA A 158 8.41 11.34 4.71
CA ALA A 158 8.83 10.35 3.72
C ALA A 158 7.62 9.72 2.99
N VAL A 159 6.53 9.45 3.70
CA VAL A 159 5.27 8.99 3.07
C VAL A 159 4.75 10.04 2.10
N LEU A 160 4.76 11.33 2.47
CA LEU A 160 4.36 12.41 1.57
C LEU A 160 5.26 12.49 0.32
N ASN A 161 6.58 12.39 0.48
CA ASN A 161 7.52 12.37 -0.64
C ASN A 161 7.26 11.19 -1.59
N LEU A 162 6.98 10.01 -1.04
CA LEU A 162 6.63 8.80 -1.80
C LEU A 162 5.34 8.98 -2.61
N ILE A 163 4.31 9.57 -2.00
CA ILE A 163 3.05 9.92 -2.67
C ILE A 163 3.36 10.87 -3.84
N LEU A 164 4.05 11.98 -3.59
CA LEU A 164 4.38 12.96 -4.63
C LEU A 164 5.16 12.34 -5.80
N LYS A 165 6.10 11.44 -5.50
CA LYS A 165 6.88 10.73 -6.51
C LYS A 165 6.02 9.84 -7.41
N ILE A 166 5.05 9.13 -6.83
CA ILE A 166 4.12 8.29 -7.60
C ILE A 166 3.17 9.15 -8.44
N PHE A 167 2.55 10.17 -7.83
CA PHE A 167 1.52 10.96 -8.50
C PHE A 167 2.07 11.87 -9.61
N ASN A 168 3.39 12.06 -9.69
CA ASN A 168 4.03 12.82 -10.76
C ASN A 168 3.86 12.15 -12.14
N ASP A 169 4.00 10.82 -12.26
CA ASP A 169 3.63 10.07 -13.46
C ASP A 169 3.19 8.63 -13.13
N PRO A 170 1.98 8.45 -12.58
CA PRO A 170 1.52 7.13 -12.15
C PRO A 170 1.38 6.16 -13.32
N PHE A 171 1.21 6.67 -14.55
CA PHE A 171 1.03 5.86 -15.74
C PHE A 171 2.31 5.63 -16.54
N PHE A 172 3.49 5.99 -16.01
CA PHE A 172 4.76 5.89 -16.74
C PHE A 172 5.00 4.48 -17.30
N THR A 173 4.94 3.47 -16.44
CA THR A 173 5.20 2.07 -16.81
C THR A 173 4.15 1.54 -17.80
N ILE A 174 2.89 1.92 -17.62
CA ILE A 174 1.79 1.61 -18.53
C ILE A 174 2.01 2.25 -19.90
N LYS A 175 2.35 3.55 -19.97
CA LYS A 175 2.64 4.26 -21.22
C LYS A 175 3.81 3.62 -21.97
N LYS A 176 4.87 3.24 -21.24
CA LYS A 176 6.05 2.56 -21.82
C LYS A 176 5.65 1.24 -22.47
N LEU A 177 4.78 0.49 -21.81
CA LEU A 177 4.33 -0.81 -22.28
C LEU A 177 3.35 -0.68 -23.47
N ILE A 178 2.39 0.25 -23.43
CA ILE A 178 1.51 0.56 -24.58
C ILE A 178 2.34 0.98 -25.80
N ARG A 179 3.36 1.84 -25.62
CA ARG A 179 4.27 2.22 -26.71
C ARG A 179 5.01 1.02 -27.28
N LYS A 180 5.44 0.07 -26.45
CA LYS A 180 6.13 -1.14 -26.92
C LYS A 180 5.18 -2.04 -27.74
N CYS A 181 3.92 -2.17 -27.34
CA CYS A 181 2.88 -2.89 -28.10
C CYS A 181 2.58 -2.19 -29.45
N GLY A 182 2.44 -0.85 -29.43
CA GLY A 182 2.09 -0.04 -30.59
C GLY A 182 3.23 0.19 -31.59
N ASN A 183 4.49 -0.03 -31.21
CA ASN A 183 5.61 0.04 -32.12
C ASN A 183 5.63 -1.22 -33.01
N SER A 184 5.35 -1.03 -34.30
CA SER A 184 5.34 -2.07 -35.33
C SER A 184 6.77 -2.55 -35.63
N THR A 185 7.33 -3.42 -34.78
CA THR A 185 8.36 -4.34 -35.27
C THR A 185 7.69 -5.38 -36.16
N ASP A 186 8.44 -5.88 -37.13
CA ASP A 186 7.97 -6.90 -38.07
C ASP A 186 7.33 -8.05 -37.30
N ILE A 187 6.06 -8.37 -37.62
CA ILE A 187 5.21 -9.28 -36.85
C ILE A 187 5.89 -10.65 -36.67
N GLN A 188 6.71 -11.04 -37.65
CA GLN A 188 7.47 -12.28 -37.67
C GLN A 188 8.64 -12.34 -36.68
N SER A 189 9.05 -11.21 -36.09
CA SER A 189 10.17 -11.11 -35.15
C SER A 189 9.75 -11.05 -33.68
N ARG A 190 8.45 -11.04 -33.39
CA ARG A 190 7.89 -10.90 -32.03
C ARG A 190 7.97 -12.21 -31.26
N ASN A 191 8.44 -12.15 -30.01
CA ASN A 191 8.42 -13.28 -29.08
C ASN A 191 7.67 -12.89 -27.79
N SER A 192 6.96 -13.85 -27.20
CA SER A 192 6.32 -13.76 -25.87
C SER A 192 7.22 -13.21 -24.76
N SER A 193 8.55 -13.39 -24.87
CA SER A 193 9.52 -12.88 -23.91
C SER A 193 9.80 -11.37 -24.05
N ASP A 194 9.43 -10.72 -25.15
CA ASP A 194 9.76 -9.31 -25.44
C ASP A 194 9.12 -8.33 -24.45
N LEU A 195 7.99 -8.73 -23.86
CA LEU A 195 7.25 -7.94 -22.88
C LEU A 195 7.41 -8.45 -21.45
N SER A 196 8.03 -9.61 -21.24
CA SER A 196 8.18 -10.25 -19.92
C SER A 196 8.80 -9.31 -18.87
N ILE A 197 9.86 -8.59 -19.25
CA ILE A 197 10.52 -7.61 -18.38
C ILE A 197 9.58 -6.43 -18.08
N LEU A 198 8.84 -5.93 -19.07
CA LEU A 198 7.94 -4.79 -18.89
C LEU A 198 6.71 -5.14 -18.05
N VAL A 199 6.21 -6.37 -18.16
CA VAL A 199 5.14 -6.89 -17.29
C VAL A 199 5.66 -7.04 -15.86
N SER A 200 6.87 -7.59 -15.67
CA SER A 200 7.49 -7.68 -14.34
C SER A 200 7.72 -6.30 -13.71
N ASP A 201 8.16 -5.31 -14.49
CA ASP A 201 8.32 -3.94 -14.04
C ASP A 201 6.98 -3.30 -13.65
N LEU A 202 5.91 -3.59 -14.41
CA LEU A 202 4.55 -3.15 -14.09
C LEU A 202 4.05 -3.77 -12.78
N ASP A 203 4.33 -5.05 -12.55
CA ASP A 203 4.01 -5.73 -11.30
C ASP A 203 4.66 -5.06 -10.10
N LYS A 204 5.99 -4.90 -10.14
CA LYS A 204 6.77 -4.23 -9.08
C LYS A 204 6.29 -2.81 -8.84
N SER A 205 6.04 -2.05 -9.91
CA SER A 205 5.54 -0.68 -9.82
C SER A 205 4.16 -0.62 -9.18
N THR A 206 3.30 -1.61 -9.42
CA THR A 206 1.98 -1.70 -8.79
C THR A 206 2.08 -2.06 -7.33
N ASP A 207 2.92 -3.04 -6.97
CA ASP A 207 3.09 -3.47 -5.59
C ASP A 207 3.62 -2.32 -4.72
N LEU A 208 4.60 -1.57 -5.25
CA LEU A 208 5.12 -0.36 -4.60
C LEU A 208 4.03 0.69 -4.41
N LEU A 209 3.19 0.90 -5.44
CA LEU A 209 2.07 1.83 -5.39
C LEU A 209 1.09 1.41 -4.29
N ILE A 210 0.65 0.15 -4.26
CA ILE A 210 -0.23 -0.39 -3.20
C ILE A 210 0.37 -0.20 -1.81
N GLN A 211 1.66 -0.51 -1.63
CA GLN A 211 2.35 -0.33 -0.35
C GLN A 211 2.33 1.13 0.12
N ILE A 212 2.60 2.08 -0.77
CA ILE A 212 2.57 3.50 -0.44
C ILE A 212 1.15 3.96 -0.09
N GLY A 213 0.14 3.39 -0.73
CA GLY A 213 -1.26 3.57 -0.35
C GLY A 213 -1.54 3.15 1.09
N LEU A 214 -1.10 1.95 1.45
CA LEU A 214 -1.26 1.42 2.80
C LEU A 214 -0.50 2.24 3.84
N PHE A 215 0.70 2.75 3.52
CA PHE A 215 1.43 3.65 4.42
C PHE A 215 0.70 4.97 4.61
N SER A 216 0.17 5.55 3.53
CA SER A 216 -0.61 6.80 3.58
C SER A 216 -1.81 6.65 4.51
N VAL A 217 -2.57 5.57 4.29
CA VAL A 217 -3.68 5.11 5.14
C VAL A 217 -3.25 5.03 6.61
N ALA A 218 -2.20 4.27 6.91
CA ALA A 218 -1.79 4.08 8.29
C ALA A 218 -1.32 5.37 8.99
N CYS A 219 -0.77 6.33 8.23
CA CYS A 219 -0.23 7.61 8.72
C CYS A 219 -1.25 8.76 8.75
N CYS A 220 -2.50 8.56 8.31
CA CYS A 220 -3.54 9.59 8.28
C CYS A 220 -4.66 9.33 9.30
N LYS A 221 -5.17 10.40 9.95
CA LYS A 221 -6.30 10.31 10.87
C LYS A 221 -7.64 10.15 10.14
N ASN A 222 -8.56 9.42 10.77
CA ASN A 222 -9.81 8.93 10.18
C ASN A 222 -10.81 10.00 9.74
N ASP A 223 -10.67 11.24 10.18
CA ASP A 223 -11.66 12.30 9.92
C ASP A 223 -11.39 13.09 8.63
N GLU A 224 -10.20 12.96 8.02
CA GLU A 224 -9.79 13.81 6.88
C GLU A 224 -9.40 13.02 5.61
N CYS A 225 -9.15 11.72 5.73
CA CYS A 225 -8.89 10.87 4.57
C CYS A 225 -10.17 10.14 4.18
N GLU A 226 -10.76 10.53 3.05
CA GLU A 226 -11.70 9.67 2.34
C GLU A 226 -10.93 8.42 1.89
N TYR A 227 -10.88 7.42 2.78
CA TYR A 227 -10.31 6.09 2.55
C TYR A 227 -10.80 5.47 1.25
N GLU A 228 -12.04 5.79 0.90
CA GLU A 228 -12.69 5.38 -0.33
C GLU A 228 -11.97 5.94 -1.55
N ASP A 229 -11.54 7.20 -1.57
CA ASP A 229 -10.89 7.80 -2.74
C ASP A 229 -9.50 7.22 -3.02
N ILE A 230 -8.75 6.93 -1.97
CA ILE A 230 -7.43 6.31 -2.07
C ILE A 230 -7.61 4.86 -2.59
N LEU A 231 -8.47 4.05 -1.96
CA LEU A 231 -8.76 2.68 -2.40
C LEU A 231 -9.38 2.63 -3.81
N ILE A 232 -10.26 3.57 -4.18
CA ILE A 232 -10.88 3.69 -5.51
C ILE A 232 -9.82 4.06 -6.56
N SER A 233 -8.88 4.93 -6.23
CA SER A 233 -7.74 5.28 -7.10
C SER A 233 -6.81 4.07 -7.32
N TYR A 234 -6.49 3.34 -6.25
CA TYR A 234 -5.73 2.08 -6.29
C TYR A 234 -6.42 0.98 -7.09
N ASP A 235 -7.73 0.84 -6.91
CA ASP A 235 -8.53 -0.15 -7.63
C ASP A 235 -8.63 0.18 -9.12
N ASN A 236 -8.81 1.46 -9.49
CA ASN A 236 -8.77 1.87 -10.90
C ASN A 236 -7.38 1.60 -11.54
N TYR A 237 -6.31 1.66 -10.75
CA TYR A 237 -4.95 1.33 -11.19
C TYR A 237 -4.76 -0.18 -11.42
N LEU A 238 -5.17 -1.02 -10.46
CA LEU A 238 -5.20 -2.48 -10.59
C LEU A 238 -6.06 -2.94 -11.77
N PHE A 239 -7.15 -2.23 -12.03
CA PHE A 239 -8.07 -2.47 -13.14
C PHE A 239 -7.41 -2.17 -14.49
N LYS A 240 -6.71 -1.02 -14.63
CA LYS A 240 -5.91 -0.70 -15.82
C LYS A 240 -4.78 -1.68 -16.04
N LYS A 241 -4.08 -2.10 -14.98
CA LYS A 241 -3.03 -3.13 -15.02
C LYS A 241 -3.55 -4.41 -15.65
N PHE A 242 -4.76 -4.83 -15.30
CA PHE A 242 -5.31 -6.10 -15.76
C PHE A 242 -5.77 -6.08 -17.21
N THR A 243 -6.50 -5.04 -17.64
CA THR A 243 -6.90 -4.88 -19.05
C THR A 243 -5.67 -4.89 -19.97
N ILE A 244 -4.60 -4.24 -19.52
CA ILE A 244 -3.36 -4.13 -20.25
C ILE A 244 -2.57 -5.45 -20.23
N SER A 245 -2.40 -6.12 -19.08
CA SER A 245 -1.72 -7.41 -18.98
C SER A 245 -2.43 -8.51 -19.77
N CYS A 246 -3.77 -8.54 -19.74
CA CYS A 246 -4.53 -9.45 -20.59
C CYS A 246 -4.41 -9.11 -22.07
N ALA A 247 -4.55 -7.84 -22.46
CA ALA A 247 -4.35 -7.44 -23.86
C ALA A 247 -2.99 -7.90 -24.40
N ILE A 248 -1.92 -7.78 -23.60
CA ILE A 248 -0.57 -8.22 -23.95
C ILE A 248 -0.43 -9.73 -24.09
N GLU A 249 -0.84 -10.50 -23.08
CA GLU A 249 -0.70 -11.96 -23.10
C GLU A 249 -1.49 -12.56 -24.27
N LEU A 250 -2.62 -11.92 -24.63
CA LEU A 250 -3.49 -12.37 -25.70
C LEU A 250 -3.02 -11.93 -27.08
N GLU A 251 -2.48 -10.71 -27.26
CA GLU A 251 -1.89 -10.31 -28.55
C GLU A 251 -0.68 -11.19 -28.94
N PHE A 252 0.04 -11.74 -27.94
CA PHE A 252 1.21 -12.59 -28.16
C PHE A 252 0.91 -14.09 -28.23
N CYS A 253 -0.14 -14.59 -27.57
CA CYS A 253 -0.55 -15.99 -27.69
C CYS A 253 -1.21 -16.32 -29.05
N PHE A 254 -1.62 -15.33 -29.85
CA PHE A 254 -2.32 -15.54 -31.14
C PHE A 254 -1.52 -15.16 -32.38
N LEU A 255 -0.21 -14.91 -32.23
CA LEU A 255 0.74 -14.77 -33.34
C LEU A 255 1.67 -15.99 -33.52
N ASN A 256 1.38 -17.10 -32.82
CA ASN A 256 1.99 -18.42 -33.04
C ASN A 256 0.93 -19.44 -33.48
#